data_AF-A0A7K4EAR2-F1
#
_entry.id   AF-A0A7K4EAR2-F1
#
_cell.length_a   1.000
_cell.length_b   1.000
_cell.length_c   1.000
_cell.angle_alpha   90.00
_cell.angle_beta   90.00
_cell.angle_gamma   90.00
#
_symmetry.space_group_name_H-M   'P 1'
#
loop_
_entity.id
_entity.type
_entity.pdbx_description
1 polymer ?
#
loop_
_entity_poly.entity_id
_entity_poly.type
_entity_poly.pdbx_seq_one_letter_code
_entity_poly.pdbx_strand_id
1 'polypeptide(L)'
;MFPNIPKELYSGGRFYSCSVELPRITAARIAVWIDERMQKWDWSNFLNEYKKHCYSVSVIDIAKHTNSSEASVKKSKWFVDLLRTFLKGMVHDGLFKPGNKPSIFQLIDIRNEWASIREIMLSQRGTGAGVPSLVIDTRLFKHILEDKYRFHLRRHFDEQFAMPADGDDAPYHAKYTAKGYPSKLSDNLIVIWENQFDSISELGIIPRPLLRADLYNYLSLNSSKKTIFQRLDLRRLDGEHFSITPHQIRRWVTTAILRAGPSETAVDLWMGRTPRQSRQYDYRTAKERAEYVRSLYLAVDPPQDFLGRLVIRWREESIADDQIEEMIIEKLSILNLTPWGGCTRELYISPCDRGLMCIRGFGTDSGCKSFHLNPDDQEAKAAIESLLSEYEKILGIRNFWLIKCQRCKEENLSQRII
;
A
#
# COMPACT_ATOMS: atom_id res chain seq x y z
N MET A 1 3.55 -12.48 -14.04
CA MET A 1 4.64 -11.76 -14.72
C MET A 1 4.87 -10.48 -13.93
N PHE A 2 5.85 -10.46 -13.03
CA PHE A 2 6.11 -9.28 -12.20
C PHE A 2 6.68 -8.18 -13.10
N PRO A 3 6.11 -6.96 -13.09
CA PRO A 3 6.60 -5.89 -13.95
C PRO A 3 8.01 -5.53 -13.51
N ASN A 4 8.94 -5.64 -14.46
CA ASN A 4 10.31 -5.12 -14.47
C ASN A 4 10.79 -4.47 -13.15
N ILE A 5 11.47 -5.29 -12.34
CA ILE A 5 12.28 -4.86 -11.20
C ILE A 5 13.80 -5.00 -11.48
N PRO A 6 14.37 -4.48 -12.60
CA PRO A 6 15.80 -4.64 -12.84
C PRO A 6 16.65 -4.02 -11.72
N LYS A 7 16.26 -2.84 -11.22
CA LYS A 7 17.09 -2.02 -10.33
C LYS A 7 17.33 -2.63 -8.95
N GLU A 8 16.40 -3.42 -8.42
CA GLU A 8 16.58 -4.01 -7.07
C GLU A 8 17.67 -5.08 -7.02
N LEU A 9 18.02 -5.66 -8.16
CA LEU A 9 18.93 -6.80 -8.27
C LEU A 9 20.31 -6.42 -8.86
N TYR A 10 20.52 -5.14 -9.17
CA TYR A 10 21.82 -4.62 -9.64
C TYR A 10 22.67 -4.08 -8.50
N SER A 11 23.93 -3.75 -8.79
CA SER A 11 24.86 -3.14 -7.85
C SER A 11 24.25 -1.90 -7.19
N GLY A 12 24.16 -1.90 -5.85
CA GLY A 12 23.49 -0.87 -5.04
C GLY A 12 21.98 -1.10 -4.83
N GLY A 13 21.41 -2.15 -5.41
CA GLY A 13 20.03 -2.60 -5.23
C GLY A 13 19.83 -3.44 -3.97
N ARG A 14 18.56 -3.52 -3.52
CA ARG A 14 18.15 -4.20 -2.27
C ARG A 14 18.51 -5.68 -2.19
N PHE A 15 18.59 -6.37 -3.32
CA PHE A 15 18.77 -7.82 -3.42
C PHE A 15 20.00 -8.20 -4.25
N TYR A 16 20.96 -7.29 -4.39
CA TYR A 16 22.20 -7.55 -5.15
C TYR A 16 22.98 -8.76 -4.64
N SER A 17 22.95 -9.02 -3.33
CA SER A 17 23.60 -10.19 -2.71
C SER A 17 23.05 -11.53 -3.19
N CYS A 18 21.84 -11.56 -3.77
CA CYS A 18 21.24 -12.77 -4.36
C CYS A 18 21.70 -13.01 -5.79
N SER A 19 22.43 -12.07 -6.38
CA SER A 19 22.86 -12.16 -7.77
C SER A 19 24.15 -12.98 -7.87
N VAL A 20 24.17 -13.91 -8.82
CA VAL A 20 25.35 -14.70 -9.17
C VAL A 20 25.82 -14.23 -10.54
N GLU A 21 27.06 -13.80 -10.60
CA GLU A 21 27.68 -13.37 -11.85
C GLU A 21 27.94 -14.56 -12.76
N LEU A 22 27.39 -14.48 -13.97
CA LEU A 22 27.66 -15.41 -15.04
C LEU A 22 28.76 -14.90 -15.97
N PRO A 23 29.41 -15.80 -16.75
CA PRO A 23 30.28 -15.38 -17.83
C PRO A 23 29.60 -14.36 -18.73
N ARG A 24 30.36 -13.39 -19.24
CA ARG A 24 29.82 -12.33 -20.11
C ARG A 24 29.09 -12.94 -21.31
N ILE A 25 27.88 -12.44 -21.56
CA ILE A 25 26.95 -13.05 -22.53
C ILE A 25 27.54 -13.24 -23.93
N THR A 26 28.36 -12.29 -24.40
CA THR A 26 29.04 -12.39 -25.70
C THR A 26 30.04 -13.55 -25.75
N ALA A 27 30.84 -13.71 -24.70
CA ALA A 27 31.82 -14.80 -24.62
C ALA A 27 31.11 -16.17 -24.49
N ALA A 28 30.06 -16.24 -23.65
CA ALA A 28 29.28 -17.45 -23.46
C ALA A 28 28.61 -17.93 -24.76
N ARG A 29 27.98 -17.02 -25.51
CA ARG A 29 27.33 -17.38 -26.79
C ARG A 29 28.32 -17.85 -27.85
N ILE A 30 29.47 -17.18 -27.97
CA ILE A 30 30.54 -17.58 -28.90
C ILE A 30 31.10 -18.95 -28.50
N ALA A 31 31.33 -19.19 -27.21
CA ALA A 31 31.83 -20.47 -26.72
C ALA A 31 30.86 -21.62 -27.04
N VAL A 32 29.57 -21.46 -26.76
CA VAL A 32 28.54 -22.48 -27.09
C VAL A 32 28.50 -22.76 -28.59
N TRP A 33 28.55 -21.73 -29.43
CA TRP A 33 28.52 -21.90 -30.88
C TRP A 33 29.74 -22.66 -31.41
N ILE A 34 30.94 -22.38 -30.86
CA ILE A 34 32.16 -23.12 -31.20
C ILE A 34 32.09 -24.56 -30.69
N ASP A 35 31.62 -24.79 -29.45
CA ASP A 35 31.44 -26.13 -28.87
C ASP A 35 30.56 -27.01 -29.78
N GLU A 36 29.44 -26.47 -30.29
CA GLU A 36 28.58 -27.19 -31.23
C GLU A 36 29.29 -27.54 -32.55
N ARG A 37 30.20 -26.69 -33.03
CA ARG A 37 30.89 -26.87 -34.32
C ARG A 37 32.09 -27.80 -34.18
N MET A 38 32.72 -27.82 -33.01
CA MET A 38 33.70 -28.84 -32.65
C MET A 38 33.09 -30.24 -32.56
N GLN A 39 31.79 -30.34 -32.23
CA GLN A 39 31.06 -31.61 -32.19
C GLN A 39 30.59 -32.07 -33.59
N LYS A 40 29.98 -31.17 -34.37
CA LYS A 40 29.37 -31.51 -35.67
C LYS A 40 30.35 -31.41 -36.85
N TRP A 41 31.43 -30.65 -36.70
CA TRP A 41 32.42 -30.34 -37.73
C TRP A 41 31.83 -29.78 -39.04
N ASP A 42 30.82 -28.93 -38.90
CA ASP A 42 30.01 -28.35 -40.00
C ASP A 42 30.41 -26.91 -40.35
N TRP A 43 31.67 -26.55 -40.11
CA TRP A 43 32.18 -25.18 -40.25
C TRP A 43 31.96 -24.54 -41.62
N SER A 44 32.01 -25.35 -42.69
CA SER A 44 31.85 -24.88 -44.08
C SER A 44 30.47 -24.27 -44.36
N ASN A 45 29.45 -24.62 -43.59
CA ASN A 45 28.09 -24.08 -43.72
C ASN A 45 27.96 -22.62 -43.25
N PHE A 46 28.94 -22.14 -42.47
CA PHE A 46 28.90 -20.81 -41.83
C PHE A 46 29.95 -19.85 -42.43
N LEU A 47 30.45 -20.17 -43.62
CA LEU A 47 31.38 -19.30 -44.35
C LEU A 47 30.61 -18.15 -45.03
N ASN A 48 31.09 -16.93 -44.81
CA ASN A 48 30.62 -15.75 -45.52
C ASN A 48 30.89 -15.89 -47.03
N GLU A 49 30.02 -15.35 -47.89
CA GLU A 49 30.12 -15.45 -49.36
C GLU A 49 31.47 -15.01 -49.89
N TYR A 50 32.02 -13.91 -49.36
CA TYR A 50 33.34 -13.39 -49.72
C TYR A 50 34.52 -14.28 -49.26
N LYS A 51 34.28 -15.20 -48.31
CA LYS A 51 35.30 -16.07 -47.70
C LYS A 51 35.18 -17.53 -48.11
N LYS A 52 34.24 -17.86 -49.00
CA LYS A 52 34.10 -19.23 -49.55
C LYS A 52 35.34 -19.69 -50.30
N HIS A 53 36.09 -18.79 -50.93
CA HIS A 53 37.33 -19.11 -51.65
C HIS A 53 38.55 -19.31 -50.74
N CYS A 54 38.56 -18.63 -49.58
CA CYS A 54 39.68 -18.66 -48.63
C CYS A 54 39.42 -19.56 -47.41
N TYR A 55 38.25 -20.21 -47.34
CA TYR A 55 37.82 -21.09 -46.25
C TYR A 55 38.18 -20.55 -44.86
N SER A 56 37.70 -19.34 -44.54
CA SER A 56 38.02 -18.70 -43.26
C SER A 56 36.77 -18.20 -42.53
N VAL A 57 36.75 -18.40 -41.21
CA VAL A 57 35.73 -17.88 -40.29
C VAL A 57 36.39 -16.80 -39.43
N SER A 58 35.81 -15.60 -39.35
CA SER A 58 36.28 -14.58 -38.42
C SER A 58 35.39 -14.48 -37.18
N VAL A 59 35.95 -13.96 -36.09
CA VAL A 59 35.21 -13.71 -34.84
C VAL A 59 33.99 -12.80 -35.05
N ILE A 60 34.04 -11.88 -36.02
CA ILE A 60 32.90 -11.02 -36.37
C ILE A 60 31.81 -11.83 -37.09
N ASP A 61 32.19 -12.79 -37.94
CA ASP A 61 31.22 -13.68 -38.59
C ASP A 61 30.53 -14.57 -37.55
N ILE A 62 31.28 -15.12 -36.60
CA ILE A 62 30.73 -15.90 -35.47
C ILE A 62 29.74 -15.05 -34.66
N ALA A 63 30.10 -13.80 -34.36
CA ALA A 63 29.24 -12.89 -33.61
C ALA A 63 27.90 -12.61 -34.30
N LYS A 64 27.88 -12.55 -35.64
CA LYS A 64 26.63 -12.43 -36.40
C LYS A 64 25.74 -13.66 -36.21
N HIS A 65 26.32 -14.86 -36.23
CA HIS A 65 25.57 -16.09 -35.98
C HIS A 65 25.09 -16.25 -34.54
N THR A 66 25.74 -15.60 -33.57
CA THR A 66 25.37 -15.65 -32.15
C THR A 66 24.49 -14.47 -31.69
N ASN A 67 23.99 -13.64 -32.61
CA ASN A 67 23.26 -12.40 -32.30
C ASN A 67 24.02 -11.50 -31.31
N SER A 68 25.35 -11.44 -31.45
CA SER A 68 26.24 -10.61 -30.65
C SER A 68 26.63 -9.37 -31.45
N SER A 69 26.51 -8.18 -30.84
CA SER A 69 26.84 -6.94 -31.53
C SER A 69 28.35 -6.79 -31.77
N GLU A 70 28.74 -6.22 -32.91
CA GLU A 70 30.14 -5.99 -33.24
C GLU A 70 30.86 -5.12 -32.20
N ALA A 71 30.15 -4.14 -31.62
CA ALA A 71 30.65 -3.33 -30.52
C ALA A 71 30.99 -4.16 -29.27
N SER A 72 30.18 -5.19 -28.95
CA SER A 72 30.44 -6.07 -27.81
C SER A 72 31.66 -6.95 -28.05
N VAL A 73 31.86 -7.42 -29.28
CA VAL A 73 33.04 -8.18 -29.69
C VAL A 73 34.29 -7.30 -29.63
N LYS A 74 34.23 -6.07 -30.14
CA LYS A 74 35.35 -5.11 -30.09
C LYS A 74 35.77 -4.77 -28.65
N LYS A 75 34.81 -4.74 -27.71
CA LYS A 75 35.06 -4.58 -26.28
C LYS A 75 35.62 -5.85 -25.62
N SER A 76 35.63 -6.97 -26.32
CA SER A 76 36.05 -8.28 -25.80
C SER A 76 37.49 -8.67 -26.09
N LYS A 77 38.42 -7.72 -25.94
CA LYS A 77 39.84 -7.89 -26.30
C LYS A 77 40.52 -9.08 -25.58
N TRP A 78 40.07 -9.42 -24.37
CA TRP A 78 40.72 -10.44 -23.52
C TRP A 78 40.73 -11.86 -24.11
N PHE A 79 39.84 -12.16 -25.07
CA PHE A 79 39.86 -13.45 -25.78
C PHE A 79 39.87 -13.34 -27.30
N VAL A 80 39.49 -12.19 -27.85
CA VAL A 80 39.31 -12.04 -29.31
C VAL A 80 40.61 -12.27 -30.08
N ASP A 81 41.75 -11.83 -29.55
CA ASP A 81 43.03 -12.02 -30.23
C ASP A 81 43.53 -13.47 -30.15
N LEU A 82 43.35 -14.14 -29.02
CA LEU A 82 43.61 -15.58 -28.87
C LEU A 82 42.73 -16.40 -29.84
N LEU A 83 41.44 -16.09 -29.89
CA LEU A 83 40.50 -16.75 -30.78
C LEU A 83 40.82 -16.50 -32.25
N ARG A 84 41.31 -15.31 -32.62
CA ARG A 84 41.78 -15.02 -33.98
C ARG A 84 42.99 -15.86 -34.35
N THR A 85 43.96 -16.01 -33.45
CA THR A 85 45.15 -16.83 -33.68
C THR A 85 44.76 -18.29 -33.87
N PHE A 86 43.90 -18.81 -33.01
CA PHE A 86 43.36 -20.18 -33.12
C PHE A 86 42.67 -20.44 -34.47
N LEU A 87 41.74 -19.56 -34.86
CA LEU A 87 41.04 -19.70 -36.14
C LEU A 87 42.00 -19.59 -37.33
N LYS A 88 43.04 -18.74 -37.26
CA LYS A 88 44.07 -18.67 -38.31
C LYS A 88 44.87 -19.97 -38.42
N GLY A 89 45.22 -20.60 -37.30
CA GLY A 89 45.86 -21.92 -37.28
C GLY A 89 45.01 -22.96 -37.99
N MET A 90 43.71 -23.00 -37.68
CA MET A 90 42.77 -23.91 -38.34
C MET A 90 42.61 -23.64 -39.86
N VAL A 91 42.72 -22.37 -40.29
CA VAL A 91 42.73 -22.01 -41.73
C VAL A 91 43.99 -22.54 -42.40
N HIS A 92 45.16 -22.36 -41.78
CA HIS A 92 46.44 -22.86 -42.30
C HIS A 92 46.39 -24.38 -42.51
N ASP A 93 45.78 -25.11 -41.58
CA ASP A 93 45.63 -26.56 -41.64
C ASP A 93 44.49 -27.01 -42.58
N GLY A 94 43.81 -26.06 -43.23
CA GLY A 94 42.76 -26.31 -44.22
C GLY A 94 41.47 -26.92 -43.64
N LEU A 95 41.25 -26.81 -42.33
CA LEU A 95 40.19 -27.52 -41.61
C LEU A 95 38.77 -26.99 -41.86
N PHE A 96 38.67 -25.82 -42.48
CA PHE A 96 37.41 -25.21 -42.90
C PHE A 96 36.96 -25.65 -44.30
N LYS A 97 37.78 -26.42 -45.03
CA LYS A 97 37.44 -26.92 -46.37
C LYS A 97 36.35 -28.00 -46.28
N PRO A 98 35.32 -27.96 -47.14
CA PRO A 98 34.30 -29.02 -47.21
C PRO A 98 34.95 -30.39 -47.42
N GLY A 99 34.57 -31.37 -46.59
CA GLY A 99 35.10 -32.73 -46.66
C GLY A 99 36.46 -32.96 -46.01
N ASN A 100 37.18 -31.91 -45.59
CA ASN A 100 38.43 -32.07 -44.86
C ASN A 100 38.16 -32.28 -43.36
N LYS A 101 38.39 -33.49 -42.86
CA LYS A 101 38.25 -33.83 -41.45
C LYS A 101 39.64 -33.93 -40.81
N PRO A 102 39.83 -33.41 -39.59
CA PRO A 102 41.09 -33.53 -38.88
C PRO A 102 41.40 -35.00 -38.59
N SER A 103 42.70 -35.33 -38.59
CA SER A 103 43.16 -36.60 -38.01
C SER A 103 42.87 -36.66 -36.51
N ILE A 104 42.91 -37.85 -35.92
CA ILE A 104 42.65 -38.06 -34.48
C ILE A 104 43.59 -37.20 -33.62
N PHE A 105 44.89 -37.15 -33.97
CA PHE A 105 45.89 -36.35 -33.24
C PHE A 105 45.61 -34.85 -33.34
N GLN A 106 45.35 -34.34 -34.56
CA GLN A 106 44.99 -32.93 -34.76
C GLN A 106 43.71 -32.56 -33.99
N LEU A 107 42.72 -33.44 -33.95
CA LEU A 107 41.47 -33.20 -33.23
C LEU A 107 41.69 -33.11 -31.71
N ILE A 108 42.62 -33.89 -31.16
CA ILE A 108 43.01 -33.79 -29.74
C ILE A 108 43.69 -32.44 -29.47
N ASP A 109 44.64 -32.05 -30.32
CA ASP A 109 45.38 -30.79 -30.16
C ASP A 109 44.44 -29.58 -30.23
N ILE A 110 43.53 -29.57 -31.22
CA ILE A 110 42.52 -28.51 -31.38
C ILE A 110 41.59 -28.45 -30.17
N ARG A 111 41.19 -29.59 -29.61
CA ARG A 111 40.35 -29.62 -28.40
C ARG A 111 41.07 -29.08 -27.18
N ASN A 112 42.35 -29.38 -27.01
CA ASN A 112 43.16 -28.89 -25.90
C ASN A 112 43.38 -27.38 -25.99
N GLU A 113 43.70 -26.89 -27.20
CA GLU A 113 43.86 -25.46 -27.46
C GLU A 113 42.53 -24.71 -27.26
N TRP A 114 41.43 -25.26 -27.79
CA TRP A 114 40.10 -24.70 -27.57
C TRP A 114 39.70 -24.69 -26.10
N ALA A 115 39.97 -25.76 -25.34
CA ALA A 115 39.67 -25.82 -23.91
C ALA A 115 40.36 -24.69 -23.13
N SER A 116 41.63 -24.42 -23.44
CA SER A 116 42.42 -23.34 -22.85
C SER A 116 41.82 -21.96 -23.18
N ILE A 117 41.45 -21.74 -24.44
CA ILE A 117 40.82 -20.48 -24.88
C ILE A 117 39.45 -20.31 -24.24
N ARG A 118 38.66 -21.38 -24.17
CA ARG A 118 37.32 -21.41 -23.58
C ARG A 118 37.34 -21.03 -22.10
N GLU A 119 38.32 -21.52 -21.36
CA GLU A 119 38.52 -21.16 -19.95
C GLU A 119 38.78 -19.64 -19.81
N ILE A 120 39.68 -19.09 -20.61
CA ILE A 120 39.98 -17.65 -20.63
C ILE A 120 38.75 -16.84 -21.04
N MET A 121 37.99 -17.30 -22.05
CA MET A 121 36.76 -16.66 -22.51
C MET A 121 35.73 -16.52 -21.38
N LEU A 122 35.52 -17.60 -20.61
CA LEU A 122 34.50 -17.67 -19.57
C LEU A 122 34.98 -17.14 -18.20
N SER A 123 36.27 -16.80 -18.08
CA SER A 123 36.85 -16.24 -16.84
C SER A 123 36.25 -14.88 -16.46
N GLN A 124 35.92 -14.02 -17.44
CA GLN A 124 35.32 -12.72 -17.17
C GLN A 124 33.81 -12.85 -16.99
N ARG A 125 33.34 -12.50 -15.79
CA ARG A 125 31.95 -12.59 -15.37
C ARG A 125 31.30 -11.21 -15.19
N GLY A 126 29.99 -11.20 -14.98
CA GLY A 126 29.21 -10.00 -14.68
C GLY A 126 28.89 -9.16 -15.91
N THR A 127 28.82 -7.84 -15.73
CA THR A 127 28.33 -6.91 -16.75
C THR A 127 29.37 -6.67 -17.85
N GLY A 128 28.99 -6.86 -19.11
CA GLY A 128 29.83 -6.64 -20.28
C GLY A 128 29.13 -5.75 -21.31
N ALA A 129 29.78 -4.66 -21.73
CA ALA A 129 29.24 -3.73 -22.74
C ALA A 129 27.82 -3.17 -22.43
N GLY A 130 27.47 -3.03 -21.14
CA GLY A 130 26.16 -2.54 -20.70
C GLY A 130 25.08 -3.61 -20.59
N VAL A 131 25.38 -4.88 -20.90
CA VAL A 131 24.46 -6.00 -20.73
C VAL A 131 24.83 -6.76 -19.44
N PRO A 132 23.95 -6.81 -18.44
CA PRO A 132 24.18 -7.59 -17.24
C PRO A 132 24.10 -9.09 -17.54
N SER A 133 25.12 -9.85 -17.12
CA SER A 133 25.12 -11.31 -17.14
C SER A 133 24.99 -11.81 -15.71
N LEU A 134 23.77 -11.79 -15.20
CA LEU A 134 23.43 -12.09 -13.81
C LEU A 134 22.27 -13.08 -13.79
N VAL A 135 22.33 -14.02 -12.86
CA VAL A 135 21.18 -14.85 -12.47
C VAL A 135 20.91 -14.66 -10.99
N ILE A 136 19.68 -14.91 -10.60
CA ILE A 136 19.27 -14.80 -9.20
C ILE A 136 19.31 -16.21 -8.60
N ASP A 137 20.07 -16.38 -7.53
CA ASP A 137 19.93 -17.58 -6.71
C ASP A 137 18.59 -17.51 -5.96
N THR A 138 17.64 -18.31 -6.40
CA THR A 138 16.28 -18.35 -5.84
C THR A 138 16.26 -18.81 -4.38
N ARG A 139 17.21 -19.63 -3.94
CA ARG A 139 17.31 -20.11 -2.55
C ARG A 139 17.78 -18.98 -1.66
N LEU A 140 18.85 -18.29 -2.07
CA LEU A 140 19.36 -17.13 -1.34
C LEU A 140 18.35 -15.99 -1.33
N PHE A 141 17.70 -15.73 -2.46
CA PHE A 141 16.63 -14.74 -2.55
C PHE A 141 15.49 -15.03 -1.58
N LYS A 142 15.00 -16.29 -1.54
CA LYS A 142 13.98 -16.70 -0.58
C LYS A 142 14.43 -16.47 0.86
N HIS A 143 15.66 -16.83 1.20
CA HIS A 143 16.20 -16.65 2.54
C HIS A 143 16.25 -15.17 2.96
N ILE A 144 16.73 -14.28 2.08
CA ILE A 144 16.77 -12.84 2.36
C ILE A 144 15.36 -12.26 2.52
N LEU A 145 14.40 -12.69 1.69
CA LEU A 145 13.00 -12.27 1.83
C LEU A 145 12.41 -12.74 3.16
N GLU A 146 12.67 -13.99 3.58
CA GLU A 146 12.21 -14.53 4.86
C GLU A 146 12.77 -13.74 6.03
N ASP A 147 14.07 -13.44 6.04
CA ASP A 147 14.70 -12.69 7.12
C ASP A 147 14.20 -11.25 7.19
N LYS A 148 14.00 -10.62 6.03
CA LYS A 148 13.42 -9.26 5.96
C LYS A 148 11.97 -9.24 6.44
N TYR A 149 11.18 -10.26 6.09
CA TYR A 149 9.82 -10.39 6.59
C TYR A 149 9.78 -10.59 8.11
N ARG A 150 10.65 -11.47 8.64
CA ARG A 150 10.81 -11.67 10.10
C ARG A 150 11.20 -10.38 10.81
N PHE A 151 12.07 -9.58 10.21
CA PHE A 151 12.45 -8.27 10.76
C PHE A 151 11.23 -7.33 10.89
N HIS A 152 10.38 -7.24 9.86
CA HIS A 152 9.18 -6.40 9.91
C HIS A 152 8.19 -6.87 10.97
N LEU A 153 7.97 -8.18 11.07
CA LEU A 153 7.10 -8.76 12.09
C LEU A 153 7.60 -8.47 13.50
N ARG A 154 8.92 -8.64 13.72
CA ARG A 154 9.57 -8.32 15.00
C ARG A 154 9.42 -6.84 15.35
N ARG A 155 9.71 -5.94 14.41
CA ARG A 155 9.57 -4.50 14.63
C ARG A 155 8.13 -4.11 14.96
N HIS A 156 7.15 -4.67 14.26
CA HIS A 156 5.74 -4.40 14.55
C HIS A 156 5.36 -4.86 15.96
N PHE A 157 5.87 -6.01 16.41
CA PHE A 157 5.68 -6.47 17.79
C PHE A 157 6.30 -5.51 18.81
N ASP A 158 7.56 -5.12 18.61
CA ASP A 158 8.26 -4.21 19.50
C ASP A 158 7.49 -2.87 19.63
N GLU A 159 6.90 -2.37 18.54
CA GLU A 159 6.07 -1.15 18.55
C GLU A 159 4.72 -1.29 19.31
N GLN A 160 4.18 -2.51 19.43
CA GLN A 160 2.90 -2.77 20.13
C GLN A 160 3.07 -3.04 21.63
N PHE A 161 4.20 -3.64 22.01
CA PHE A 161 4.42 -4.15 23.38
C PHE A 161 5.51 -3.42 24.17
N ALA A 162 6.18 -2.41 23.59
CA ALA A 162 7.04 -1.51 24.36
C ALA A 162 6.20 -0.80 25.46
N MET A 163 6.43 -1.20 26.72
CA MET A 163 5.76 -0.65 27.89
C MET A 163 6.32 0.75 28.19
N PRO A 164 5.48 1.73 28.58
CA PRO A 164 5.91 3.10 28.88
C PRO A 164 6.75 3.26 30.16
N ALA A 165 7.12 2.16 30.84
CA ALA A 165 7.92 2.18 32.06
C ALA A 165 9.44 2.11 31.80
N ASP A 166 9.84 1.78 30.58
CA ASP A 166 11.23 1.91 30.16
C ASP A 166 11.40 3.36 29.70
N GLY A 167 12.17 4.15 30.47
CA GLY A 167 12.49 5.53 30.12
C GLY A 167 12.98 5.65 28.68
N ASP A 168 12.87 6.85 28.11
CA ASP A 168 13.08 7.23 26.70
C ASP A 168 14.37 6.70 26.00
N ASP A 169 15.24 5.93 26.67
CA ASP A 169 16.56 5.50 26.21
C ASP A 169 16.81 3.97 26.13
N ALA A 170 15.81 3.09 26.27
CA ALA A 170 16.03 1.65 26.09
C ALA A 170 15.19 1.05 24.95
N PRO A 171 15.73 0.86 23.73
CA PRO A 171 15.07 0.05 22.72
C PRO A 171 15.11 -1.41 23.19
N TYR A 172 13.98 -1.89 23.73
CA TYR A 172 13.82 -3.32 24.02
C TYR A 172 14.02 -4.11 22.73
N HIS A 173 15.16 -4.79 22.61
CA HIS A 173 15.48 -5.64 21.48
C HIS A 173 15.18 -7.10 21.86
N ALA A 174 13.98 -7.57 21.53
CA ALA A 174 13.62 -8.98 21.73
C ALA A 174 14.51 -9.89 20.86
N LYS A 175 15.61 -10.43 21.41
CA LYS A 175 16.61 -11.25 20.66
C LYS A 175 16.01 -12.49 19.97
N TYR A 176 14.80 -12.89 20.31
CA TYR A 176 14.09 -14.03 19.72
C TYR A 176 12.62 -13.68 19.50
N THR A 177 12.05 -14.13 18.38
CA THR A 177 10.60 -14.16 18.19
C THR A 177 10.00 -15.06 19.27
N ALA A 178 9.13 -14.51 20.13
CA ALA A 178 8.47 -15.30 21.16
C ALA A 178 7.68 -16.46 20.51
N LYS A 179 7.84 -17.67 21.07
CA LYS A 179 7.04 -18.85 20.67
C LYS A 179 5.56 -18.54 20.89
N GLY A 180 4.76 -18.55 19.82
CA GLY A 180 3.33 -18.23 19.85
C GLY A 180 2.90 -17.08 18.94
N TYR A 181 3.83 -16.46 18.20
CA TYR A 181 3.55 -15.33 17.32
C TYR A 181 2.61 -15.68 16.15
N PRO A 182 1.65 -14.81 15.78
CA PRO A 182 0.89 -14.94 14.55
C PRO A 182 1.83 -14.89 13.35
N SER A 183 2.25 -16.05 12.87
CA SER A 183 3.16 -16.18 11.72
C SER A 183 2.51 -15.75 10.40
N LYS A 184 1.20 -15.49 10.42
CA LYS A 184 0.42 -15.20 9.22
C LYS A 184 0.14 -13.72 9.12
N LEU A 185 0.38 -13.19 7.93
CA LEU A 185 0.02 -11.83 7.54
C LEU A 185 -1.46 -11.52 7.79
N SER A 186 -2.34 -12.52 7.66
CA SER A 186 -3.80 -12.43 7.87
C SER A 186 -4.21 -11.99 9.26
N ASP A 187 -3.34 -12.15 10.25
CA ASP A 187 -3.67 -11.89 11.64
C ASP A 187 -3.46 -10.40 11.99
N ASN A 188 -2.98 -9.61 11.03
CA ASN A 188 -2.76 -8.17 11.17
C ASN A 188 -3.91 -7.40 10.53
N LEU A 189 -4.44 -6.40 11.25
CA LEU A 189 -5.57 -5.58 10.79
C LEU A 189 -5.26 -4.80 9.52
N ILE A 190 -4.04 -4.27 9.40
CA ILE A 190 -3.62 -3.45 8.26
C ILE A 190 -2.29 -3.98 7.73
N VAL A 191 -2.30 -4.34 6.46
CA VAL A 191 -1.15 -4.84 5.71
C VAL A 191 -0.88 -3.92 4.53
N ILE A 192 0.39 -3.60 4.33
CA ILE A 192 0.84 -2.67 3.29
C ILE A 192 2.00 -3.28 2.52
N TRP A 193 2.24 -2.76 1.32
CA TRP A 193 3.47 -3.05 0.59
C TRP A 193 4.65 -2.25 1.16
N GLU A 194 5.84 -2.84 1.08
CA GLU A 194 7.07 -2.08 1.33
C GLU A 194 7.11 -0.80 0.50
N ASN A 195 7.52 0.30 1.12
CA ASN A 195 7.61 1.64 0.51
C ASN A 195 6.29 2.22 -0.01
N GLN A 196 5.12 1.66 0.32
CA GLN A 196 3.83 2.22 -0.12
C GLN A 196 3.62 3.69 0.30
N PHE A 197 4.16 4.08 1.45
CA PHE A 197 4.11 5.45 1.96
C PHE A 197 5.36 6.25 1.64
N ASP A 198 6.35 5.69 0.95
CA ASP A 198 7.49 6.44 0.45
C ASP A 198 7.14 7.06 -0.90
N SER A 199 7.55 8.30 -1.13
CA SER A 199 7.38 8.96 -2.43
C SER A 199 8.59 8.80 -3.34
N ILE A 200 9.74 8.38 -2.78
CA ILE A 200 11.02 8.32 -3.48
C ILE A 200 11.31 6.89 -3.93
N SER A 201 11.04 5.93 -3.06
CA SER A 201 11.40 4.53 -3.26
C SER A 201 10.33 3.75 -4.01
N GLU A 202 10.74 2.86 -4.92
CA GLU A 202 9.83 1.93 -5.60
C GLU A 202 9.17 0.95 -4.60
N LEU A 203 7.93 0.55 -4.89
CA LEU A 203 7.20 -0.46 -4.12
C LEU A 203 8.04 -1.73 -4.02
N GLY A 204 8.22 -2.23 -2.79
CA GLY A 204 8.93 -3.48 -2.57
C GLY A 204 8.03 -4.71 -2.77
N ILE A 205 8.65 -5.88 -2.79
CA ILE A 205 8.01 -7.17 -3.12
C ILE A 205 7.40 -7.84 -1.88
N ILE A 206 7.73 -7.40 -0.67
CA ILE A 206 7.25 -8.01 0.58
C ILE A 206 6.06 -7.21 1.13
N PRO A 207 4.91 -7.85 1.40
CA PRO A 207 3.86 -7.24 2.20
C PRO A 207 4.21 -7.33 3.68
N ARG A 208 3.89 -6.30 4.45
CA ARG A 208 4.20 -6.22 5.89
C ARG A 208 3.10 -5.52 6.68
N PRO A 209 3.01 -5.73 8.00
CA PRO A 209 2.14 -4.94 8.86
C PRO A 209 2.49 -3.44 8.79
N LEU A 210 1.47 -2.60 8.99
CA LEU A 210 1.64 -1.16 9.14
C LEU A 210 2.48 -0.87 10.40
N LEU A 211 3.51 -0.03 10.27
CA LEU A 211 4.30 0.44 11.41
C LEU A 211 3.82 1.82 11.85
N ARG A 212 4.00 2.15 13.13
CA ARG A 212 3.69 3.47 13.70
C ARG A 212 4.45 4.57 12.96
N ALA A 213 5.73 4.33 12.66
CA ALA A 213 6.57 5.27 11.92
C ALA A 213 6.02 5.58 10.51
N ASP A 214 5.37 4.62 9.84
CA ASP A 214 4.76 4.85 8.53
C ASP A 214 3.61 5.85 8.64
N LEU A 215 2.72 5.65 9.63
CA LEU A 215 1.57 6.53 9.85
C LEU A 215 2.02 7.95 10.23
N TYR A 216 3.03 8.07 11.09
CA TYR A 216 3.60 9.37 11.45
C TYR A 216 4.18 10.08 10.23
N ASN A 217 5.03 9.41 9.43
CA ASN A 217 5.61 10.02 8.23
C ASN A 217 4.57 10.34 7.14
N TYR A 218 3.44 9.62 7.14
CA TYR A 218 2.36 9.85 6.19
C TYR A 218 1.49 11.06 6.54
N LEU A 219 1.24 11.30 7.83
CA LEU A 219 0.31 12.35 8.30
C LEU A 219 1.02 13.62 8.81
N SER A 220 2.20 13.48 9.40
CA SER A 220 2.91 14.61 10.02
C SER A 220 4.06 15.10 9.14
N LEU A 221 4.18 16.42 9.03
CA LEU A 221 5.30 17.05 8.33
C LEU A 221 6.60 16.65 9.01
N ASN A 222 7.43 15.91 8.28
CA ASN A 222 8.79 15.59 8.67
C ASN A 222 9.72 16.00 7.53
N SER A 223 10.94 16.43 7.85
CA SER A 223 11.88 17.10 6.93
C SER A 223 12.28 16.28 5.70
N SER A 224 12.03 14.96 5.71
CA SER A 224 12.52 14.03 4.69
C SER A 224 11.43 13.45 3.77
N LYS A 225 10.14 13.55 4.09
CA LYS A 225 9.08 12.82 3.35
C LYS A 225 7.83 13.66 3.12
N LYS A 226 7.23 13.49 1.93
CA LYS A 226 5.97 14.14 1.56
C LYS A 226 4.78 13.48 2.25
N THR A 227 4.00 14.26 2.99
CA THR A 227 2.77 13.82 3.65
C THR A 227 1.63 13.59 2.65
N ILE A 228 0.56 12.93 3.07
CA ILE A 228 -0.65 12.77 2.24
C ILE A 228 -1.28 14.12 1.88
N PHE A 229 -1.24 15.08 2.80
CA PHE A 229 -1.79 16.42 2.57
C PHE A 229 -1.02 17.16 1.48
N GLN A 230 0.31 17.02 1.45
CA GLN A 230 1.14 17.55 0.36
C GLN A 230 0.93 16.81 -0.97
N ARG A 231 0.64 15.50 -0.94
CA ARG A 231 0.36 14.73 -2.16
C ARG A 231 -0.97 15.09 -2.81
N LEU A 232 -1.97 15.43 -1.99
CA LEU A 232 -3.32 15.80 -2.43
C LEU A 232 -3.52 17.32 -2.54
N ASP A 233 -2.45 18.12 -2.35
CA ASP A 233 -2.48 19.59 -2.30
C ASP A 233 -3.56 20.16 -1.36
N LEU A 234 -3.75 19.50 -0.21
CA LEU A 234 -4.69 19.94 0.82
C LEU A 234 -4.05 21.01 1.70
N ARG A 235 -4.59 22.22 1.62
CA ARG A 235 -4.10 23.41 2.31
C ARG A 235 -5.14 24.01 3.24
N ARG A 236 -4.65 24.64 4.29
CA ARG A 236 -5.43 25.50 5.19
C ARG A 236 -5.72 26.84 4.52
N LEU A 237 -6.58 27.63 5.16
CA LEU A 237 -6.94 28.99 4.70
C LEU A 237 -5.74 29.95 4.65
N ASP A 238 -4.69 29.67 5.42
CA ASP A 238 -3.42 30.41 5.45
C ASP A 238 -2.45 29.99 4.32
N GLY A 239 -2.82 29.01 3.49
CA GLY A 239 -2.00 28.50 2.40
C GLY A 239 -1.00 27.41 2.82
N GLU A 240 -0.88 27.11 4.11
CA GLU A 240 -0.01 26.05 4.63
C GLU A 240 -0.63 24.66 4.48
N HIS A 241 0.21 23.63 4.37
CA HIS A 241 -0.27 22.25 4.27
C HIS A 241 -0.73 21.74 5.64
N PHE A 242 -1.77 20.89 5.64
CA PHE A 242 -2.17 20.21 6.87
C PHE A 242 -1.07 19.29 7.40
N SER A 243 -0.96 19.22 8.73
CA SER A 243 -0.08 18.31 9.45
C SER A 243 -0.81 17.83 10.70
N ILE A 244 -0.99 16.52 10.82
CA ILE A 244 -1.72 15.92 11.95
C ILE A 244 -0.87 14.77 12.50
N THR A 245 -0.71 14.74 13.81
CA THR A 245 -0.07 13.62 14.50
C THR A 245 -1.12 12.57 14.89
N PRO A 246 -0.77 11.26 14.90
CA PRO A 246 -1.68 10.23 15.40
C PRO A 246 -2.19 10.49 16.83
N HIS A 247 -1.39 11.16 17.68
CA HIS A 247 -1.82 11.55 19.03
C HIS A 247 -2.93 12.61 19.02
N GLN A 248 -2.92 13.56 18.07
CA GLN A 248 -4.01 14.53 17.91
C GLN A 248 -5.32 13.85 17.51
N ILE A 249 -5.27 12.82 16.65
CA ILE A 249 -6.44 12.01 16.29
C ILE A 249 -6.98 11.31 17.55
N ARG A 250 -6.10 10.65 18.33
CA ARG A 250 -6.49 10.00 19.59
C ARG A 250 -7.09 10.99 20.60
N ARG A 251 -6.53 12.20 20.72
CA ARG A 251 -7.09 13.28 21.55
C ARG A 251 -8.46 13.70 21.06
N TRP A 252 -8.63 13.95 19.77
CA TRP A 252 -9.92 14.33 19.18
C TRP A 252 -10.99 13.25 19.44
N VAL A 253 -10.67 11.97 19.22
CA VAL A 253 -11.59 10.86 19.53
C VAL A 253 -11.93 10.82 21.01
N THR A 254 -10.95 10.99 21.91
CA THR A 254 -11.21 11.05 23.36
C THR A 254 -12.18 12.18 23.68
N THR A 255 -11.93 13.39 23.16
CA THR A 255 -12.78 14.56 23.40
C THR A 255 -14.18 14.36 22.82
N ALA A 256 -14.31 13.75 21.64
CA ALA A 256 -15.60 13.45 21.04
C ALA A 256 -16.40 12.46 21.89
N ILE A 257 -15.76 11.42 22.43
CA ILE A 257 -16.40 10.44 23.31
C ILE A 257 -16.79 11.09 24.63
N LEU A 258 -15.91 11.84 25.29
CA LEU A 258 -16.25 12.54 26.53
C LEU A 258 -17.44 13.51 26.35
N ARG A 259 -17.51 14.19 25.19
CA ARG A 259 -18.64 15.06 24.85
C ARG A 259 -19.95 14.31 24.63
N ALA A 260 -19.91 13.01 24.32
CA ALA A 260 -21.11 12.20 24.18
C ALA A 260 -21.75 11.82 25.53
N GLY A 261 -21.05 12.02 26.66
CA GLY A 261 -21.56 11.72 28.00
C GLY A 261 -21.21 10.39 28.69
N PRO A 262 -20.41 9.43 28.15
CA PRO A 262 -19.95 8.28 28.92
C PRO A 262 -19.14 8.68 30.15
N SER A 263 -19.11 7.81 31.17
CA SER A 263 -18.28 8.01 32.35
C SER A 263 -16.79 8.04 31.99
N GLU A 264 -16.03 8.98 32.57
CA GLU A 264 -14.57 9.11 32.33
C GLU A 264 -13.84 7.78 32.58
N THR A 265 -14.32 6.99 33.55
CA THR A 265 -13.76 5.68 33.88
C THR A 265 -13.93 4.67 32.75
N ALA A 266 -15.08 4.65 32.07
CA ALA A 266 -15.32 3.80 30.92
C ALA A 266 -14.48 4.25 29.70
N VAL A 267 -14.31 5.55 29.51
CA VAL A 267 -13.44 6.11 28.45
C VAL A 267 -11.98 5.78 28.71
N ASP A 268 -11.53 5.89 29.97
CA ASP A 268 -10.18 5.52 30.38
C ASP A 268 -9.90 4.03 30.12
N LEU A 269 -10.82 3.16 30.52
CA LEU A 269 -10.76 1.72 30.25
C LEU A 269 -10.70 1.42 28.75
N TRP A 270 -11.59 2.00 27.95
CA TRP A 270 -11.59 1.81 26.49
C TRP A 270 -10.29 2.29 25.84
N MET A 271 -9.75 3.40 26.32
CA MET A 271 -8.48 3.94 25.84
C MET A 271 -7.26 3.20 26.39
N GLY A 272 -7.41 2.23 27.28
CA GLY A 272 -6.30 1.53 27.92
C GLY A 272 -5.47 2.43 28.86
N ARG A 273 -6.10 3.45 29.47
CA ARG A 273 -5.50 4.32 30.48
C ARG A 273 -5.77 3.77 31.87
N THR A 274 -4.91 4.11 32.84
CA THR A 274 -5.25 3.88 34.26
C THR A 274 -6.33 4.86 34.70
N PRO A 275 -7.35 4.40 35.46
CA PRO A 275 -8.43 5.27 35.94
C PRO A 275 -7.88 6.49 36.68
N ARG A 276 -8.42 7.68 36.40
CA ARG A 276 -8.07 9.01 36.98
C ARG A 276 -6.97 9.80 36.26
N GLN A 277 -6.34 9.25 35.22
CA GLN A 277 -5.41 10.04 34.38
C GLN A 277 -6.11 11.13 33.55
N SER A 278 -7.41 10.99 33.28
CA SER A 278 -8.17 11.92 32.42
C SER A 278 -8.83 13.11 33.13
N ARG A 279 -8.54 13.35 34.43
CA ARG A 279 -9.07 14.50 35.20
C ARG A 279 -8.79 15.88 34.57
N GLN A 280 -7.86 15.95 33.62
CA GLN A 280 -7.48 17.18 32.91
C GLN A 280 -8.37 17.51 31.70
N TYR A 281 -9.42 16.71 31.44
CA TYR A 281 -10.29 16.85 30.27
C TYR A 281 -11.77 17.11 30.61
N ASP A 282 -12.02 17.76 31.75
CA ASP A 282 -13.35 18.24 32.13
C ASP A 282 -13.70 19.52 31.35
N TYR A 283 -14.45 19.36 30.27
CA TYR A 283 -15.14 20.45 29.60
C TYR A 283 -16.63 20.38 29.98
N ARG A 284 -16.96 21.01 31.11
CA ARG A 284 -18.29 21.06 31.76
C ARG A 284 -19.46 21.53 30.88
N THR A 285 -19.23 21.94 29.64
CA THR A 285 -20.27 22.39 28.70
C THR A 285 -21.23 21.29 28.26
N ALA A 286 -20.83 20.02 28.21
CA ALA A 286 -21.75 18.92 27.85
C ALA A 286 -22.71 18.54 28.98
N LYS A 287 -22.22 18.57 30.23
CA LYS A 287 -23.03 18.34 31.43
C LYS A 287 -23.99 19.51 31.68
N GLU A 288 -23.50 20.75 31.59
CA GLU A 288 -24.32 21.97 31.69
C GLU A 288 -25.40 22.00 30.59
N ARG A 289 -25.08 21.58 29.36
CA ARG A 289 -26.07 21.45 28.27
C ARG A 289 -27.03 20.30 28.47
N ALA A 290 -26.60 19.16 29.01
CA ALA A 290 -27.49 18.06 29.36
C ALA A 290 -28.45 18.47 30.49
N GLU A 291 -27.98 19.21 31.48
CA GLU A 291 -28.80 19.81 32.54
C GLU A 291 -29.82 20.83 31.97
N TYR A 292 -29.39 21.69 31.04
CA TYR A 292 -30.29 22.59 30.31
C TYR A 292 -31.32 21.85 29.45
N VAL A 293 -30.91 20.82 28.71
CA VAL A 293 -31.83 20.02 27.89
C VAL A 293 -32.82 19.24 28.78
N ARG A 294 -32.38 18.74 29.95
CA ARG A 294 -33.26 18.10 30.93
C ARG A 294 -34.33 19.06 31.45
N SER A 295 -33.96 20.31 31.76
CA SER A 295 -34.93 21.29 32.27
C SER A 295 -36.01 21.64 31.25
N LEU A 296 -35.72 21.56 29.94
CA LEU A 296 -36.72 21.74 28.88
C LEU A 296 -37.79 20.64 28.87
N TYR A 297 -37.44 19.38 29.14
CA TYR A 297 -38.42 18.28 29.18
C TYR A 297 -39.23 18.23 30.48
N LEU A 298 -38.73 18.84 31.55
CA LEU A 298 -39.44 18.97 32.82
C LEU A 298 -40.40 20.18 32.83
N ALA A 299 -40.33 21.06 31.84
CA ALA A 299 -41.20 22.22 31.71
C ALA A 299 -42.69 21.84 31.54
N VAL A 300 -43.58 22.83 31.71
CA VAL A 300 -45.04 22.64 31.56
C VAL A 300 -45.41 22.22 30.13
N ASP A 301 -44.69 22.73 29.14
CA ASP A 301 -44.86 22.38 27.72
C ASP A 301 -43.54 21.82 27.16
N PRO A 302 -43.33 20.49 27.18
CA PRO A 302 -42.10 19.88 26.69
C PRO A 302 -42.02 19.88 25.16
N PRO A 303 -40.81 19.82 24.55
CA PRO A 303 -40.63 19.78 23.10
C PRO A 303 -41.46 18.69 22.40
N GLN A 304 -42.01 18.98 21.23
CA GLN A 304 -42.85 18.05 20.45
C GLN A 304 -42.05 16.93 19.72
N ASP A 305 -40.92 16.50 20.27
CA ASP A 305 -40.14 15.37 19.78
C ASP A 305 -40.62 14.04 20.39
N PHE A 306 -39.91 12.93 20.14
CA PHE A 306 -40.32 11.63 20.64
C PHE A 306 -40.33 11.57 22.19
N LEU A 307 -39.35 12.21 22.84
CA LEU A 307 -39.23 12.17 24.30
C LEU A 307 -40.26 13.08 24.95
N GLY A 308 -40.50 14.29 24.44
CA GLY A 308 -41.53 15.16 25.02
C GLY A 308 -42.94 14.62 24.82
N ARG A 309 -43.25 13.95 23.69
CA ARG A 309 -44.52 13.20 23.55
C ARG A 309 -44.66 12.07 24.57
N LEU A 310 -43.54 11.43 24.92
CA LEU A 310 -43.53 10.37 25.92
C LEU A 310 -43.73 10.95 27.33
N VAL A 311 -43.15 12.11 27.64
CA VAL A 311 -43.38 12.85 28.89
C VAL A 311 -44.84 13.29 29.03
N ILE A 312 -45.44 13.82 27.97
CA ILE A 312 -46.88 14.16 27.97
C ILE A 312 -47.72 12.92 28.28
N ARG A 313 -47.44 11.78 27.63
CA ARG A 313 -48.13 10.52 27.91
C ARG A 313 -47.92 10.04 29.34
N TRP A 314 -46.70 10.12 29.88
CA TRP A 314 -46.42 9.74 31.27
C TRP A 314 -47.19 10.59 32.28
N ARG A 315 -47.34 11.90 31.99
CA ARG A 315 -48.20 12.80 32.79
C ARG A 315 -49.68 12.43 32.66
N GLU A 316 -50.16 12.08 31.46
CA GLU A 316 -51.53 11.59 31.23
C GLU A 316 -51.79 10.25 31.96
N GLU A 317 -50.79 9.39 32.07
CA GLU A 317 -50.82 8.12 32.80
C GLU A 317 -50.69 8.29 34.33
N SER A 318 -50.64 9.53 34.84
CA SER A 318 -50.53 9.86 36.26
C SER A 318 -49.26 9.33 36.95
N ILE A 319 -48.15 9.20 36.20
CA ILE A 319 -46.83 8.93 36.79
C ILE A 319 -46.38 10.17 37.56
N ALA A 320 -45.83 9.98 38.76
CA ALA A 320 -45.37 11.07 39.60
C ALA A 320 -44.18 11.81 38.96
N ASP A 321 -44.14 13.14 39.10
CA ASP A 321 -43.14 13.98 38.43
C ASP A 321 -41.69 13.65 38.84
N ASP A 322 -41.48 13.14 40.05
CA ASP A 322 -40.19 12.65 40.55
C ASP A 322 -39.70 11.41 39.79
N GLN A 323 -40.59 10.48 39.48
CA GLN A 323 -40.28 9.31 38.65
C GLN A 323 -40.04 9.68 37.19
N ILE A 324 -40.81 10.65 36.66
CA ILE A 324 -40.59 11.19 35.31
C ILE A 324 -39.21 11.84 35.24
N GLU A 325 -38.81 12.61 36.26
CA GLU A 325 -37.49 13.22 36.37
C GLU A 325 -36.37 12.16 36.37
N GLU A 326 -36.49 11.10 37.16
CA GLU A 326 -35.51 10.01 37.20
C GLU A 326 -35.37 9.32 35.84
N MET A 327 -36.49 9.02 35.17
CA MET A 327 -36.50 8.41 33.83
C MET A 327 -35.91 9.32 32.75
N ILE A 328 -36.15 10.63 32.84
CA ILE A 328 -35.56 11.63 31.95
C ILE A 328 -34.05 11.73 32.20
N ILE A 329 -33.61 11.75 33.46
CA ILE A 329 -32.19 11.76 33.84
C ILE A 329 -31.48 10.53 33.28
N GLU A 330 -32.08 9.35 33.38
CA GLU A 330 -31.51 8.11 32.85
C GLU A 330 -31.43 8.16 31.32
N LYS A 331 -32.49 8.59 30.62
CA LYS A 331 -32.51 8.70 29.15
C LYS A 331 -31.61 9.80 28.59
N LEU A 332 -31.42 10.90 29.31
CA LEU A 332 -30.55 12.03 28.95
C LEU A 332 -29.19 11.97 29.67
N SER A 333 -28.81 10.80 30.19
CA SER A 333 -27.48 10.57 30.77
C SER A 333 -26.39 10.70 29.71
N ILE A 334 -26.71 10.35 28.46
CA ILE A 334 -25.82 10.32 27.31
C ILE A 334 -26.49 11.13 26.20
N LEU A 335 -25.85 12.20 25.74
CA LEU A 335 -26.36 13.07 24.69
C LEU A 335 -25.26 13.33 23.67
N ASN A 336 -25.30 12.61 22.55
CA ASN A 336 -24.43 12.85 21.42
C ASN A 336 -24.95 14.05 20.63
N LEU A 337 -24.11 15.06 20.45
CA LEU A 337 -24.46 16.22 19.62
C LEU A 337 -24.26 15.88 18.15
N THR A 338 -25.27 16.21 17.34
CA THR A 338 -25.23 16.15 15.88
C THR A 338 -25.43 17.56 15.31
N PRO A 339 -25.06 17.83 14.05
CA PRO A 339 -25.28 19.14 13.43
C PRO A 339 -26.75 19.59 13.38
N TRP A 340 -27.69 18.68 13.61
CA TRP A 340 -29.13 18.91 13.48
C TRP A 340 -29.90 18.81 14.80
N GLY A 341 -29.24 18.47 15.91
CA GLY A 341 -29.89 18.19 17.19
C GLY A 341 -29.09 17.22 18.07
N GLY A 342 -29.73 16.62 19.07
CA GLY A 342 -29.12 15.69 20.01
C GLY A 342 -29.55 14.24 19.77
N CYS A 343 -28.72 13.27 20.18
CA CYS A 343 -29.02 11.84 20.12
C CYS A 343 -28.72 11.16 21.45
N THR A 344 -29.71 10.53 22.06
CA THR A 344 -29.62 9.82 23.35
C THR A 344 -29.14 8.38 23.28
N ARG A 345 -28.83 7.89 22.08
CA ARG A 345 -28.37 6.51 21.91
C ARG A 345 -26.92 6.39 22.35
N GLU A 346 -26.59 5.32 23.05
CA GLU A 346 -25.21 4.93 23.31
C GLU A 346 -24.53 4.42 22.03
N LEU A 347 -24.10 5.33 21.16
CA LEU A 347 -23.50 4.99 19.86
C LEU A 347 -22.24 4.12 19.97
N TYR A 348 -21.60 4.13 21.14
CA TYR A 348 -20.42 3.33 21.44
C TYR A 348 -20.74 1.85 21.71
N ILE A 349 -21.86 1.55 22.39
CA ILE A 349 -22.29 0.17 22.70
C ILE A 349 -23.24 -0.35 21.63
N SER A 350 -24.10 0.52 21.09
CA SER A 350 -25.13 0.19 20.11
C SER A 350 -25.07 1.16 18.94
N PRO A 351 -24.39 0.80 17.83
CA PRO A 351 -24.29 1.66 16.66
C PRO A 351 -25.69 2.01 16.11
N CYS A 352 -25.79 3.18 15.46
CA CYS A 352 -27.05 3.68 14.95
C CYS A 352 -27.59 2.76 13.83
N ASP A 353 -28.78 2.20 14.04
CA ASP A 353 -29.56 1.42 13.06
C ASP A 353 -30.00 2.24 11.85
N ARG A 354 -30.08 3.57 11.98
CA ARG A 354 -30.42 4.52 10.91
C ARG A 354 -29.20 5.12 10.22
N GLY A 355 -27.97 4.68 10.54
CA GLY A 355 -26.75 5.19 9.90
C GLY A 355 -26.56 6.70 10.00
N LEU A 356 -26.93 7.31 11.14
CA LEU A 356 -26.91 8.76 11.39
C LEU A 356 -27.89 9.59 10.55
N MET A 357 -28.85 8.99 9.87
CA MET A 357 -29.93 9.69 9.17
C MET A 357 -31.05 10.14 10.13
N CYS A 358 -30.72 10.98 11.11
CA CYS A 358 -31.59 11.31 12.25
C CYS A 358 -32.89 12.02 11.87
N ILE A 359 -32.87 12.89 10.85
CA ILE A 359 -34.03 13.69 10.40
C ILE A 359 -35.05 12.85 9.62
N ARG A 360 -34.66 11.66 9.14
CA ARG A 360 -35.52 10.85 8.28
C ARG A 360 -36.72 10.32 9.05
N GLY A 361 -37.93 10.73 8.64
CA GLY A 361 -39.18 10.35 9.30
C GLY A 361 -39.45 11.13 10.59
N PHE A 362 -38.73 12.20 10.87
CA PHE A 362 -38.99 13.08 12.02
C PHE A 362 -40.44 13.61 11.99
N GLY A 363 -41.12 13.60 13.14
CA GLY A 363 -42.55 13.94 13.23
C GLY A 363 -43.53 12.84 12.82
N THR A 364 -43.05 11.67 12.39
CA THR A 364 -43.90 10.49 12.07
C THR A 364 -43.55 9.31 12.99
N ASP A 365 -44.37 8.25 12.98
CA ASP A 365 -44.10 6.99 13.70
C ASP A 365 -42.81 6.29 13.24
N SER A 366 -42.28 6.67 12.07
CA SER A 366 -41.05 6.11 11.50
C SER A 366 -39.77 6.84 11.90
N GLY A 367 -39.87 7.90 12.72
CA GLY A 367 -38.74 8.72 13.16
C GLY A 367 -37.77 8.01 14.11
N CYS A 368 -36.57 8.59 14.27
CA CYS A 368 -35.59 8.09 15.23
C CYS A 368 -36.04 8.37 16.67
N LYS A 369 -36.24 7.31 17.47
CA LYS A 369 -36.69 7.41 18.87
C LYS A 369 -35.67 8.05 19.81
N SER A 370 -34.41 8.07 19.42
CA SER A 370 -33.31 8.61 20.22
C SER A 370 -32.92 10.03 19.82
N PHE A 371 -33.52 10.59 18.76
CA PHE A 371 -33.16 11.91 18.25
C PHE A 371 -34.07 13.00 18.83
N HIS A 372 -33.43 14.09 19.26
CA HIS A 372 -34.02 15.22 19.95
C HIS A 372 -33.67 16.50 19.19
N LEU A 373 -34.63 17.40 19.09
CA LEU A 373 -34.46 18.65 18.35
C LEU A 373 -34.85 19.82 19.26
N ASN A 374 -33.94 20.78 19.42
CA ASN A 374 -34.23 22.02 20.10
C ASN A 374 -34.69 23.07 19.06
N PRO A 375 -35.96 23.52 19.08
CA PRO A 375 -36.47 24.51 18.13
C PRO A 375 -35.77 25.87 18.21
N ASP A 376 -35.20 26.19 19.38
CA ASP A 376 -34.54 27.47 19.63
C ASP A 376 -33.07 27.49 19.17
N ASP A 377 -32.52 26.34 18.78
CA ASP A 377 -31.16 26.22 18.27
C ASP A 377 -31.07 26.70 16.81
N GLN A 378 -30.66 27.97 16.64
CA GLN A 378 -30.53 28.62 15.34
C GLN A 378 -29.43 27.97 14.47
N GLU A 379 -28.39 27.38 15.06
CA GLU A 379 -27.35 26.68 14.30
C GLU A 379 -27.88 25.36 13.73
N ALA A 380 -28.58 24.57 14.56
CA ALA A 380 -29.22 23.34 14.11
C ALA A 380 -30.28 23.62 13.04
N LYS A 381 -31.05 24.70 13.19
CA LYS A 381 -32.04 25.14 12.19
C LYS A 381 -31.38 25.45 10.84
N ALA A 382 -30.31 26.25 10.84
CA ALA A 382 -29.57 26.59 9.62
C ALA A 382 -28.97 25.33 8.95
N ALA A 383 -28.47 24.38 9.73
CA ALA A 383 -27.94 23.11 9.22
C ALA A 383 -29.03 22.23 8.60
N ILE A 384 -30.24 22.21 9.17
CA ILE A 384 -31.39 21.49 8.61
C ILE A 384 -31.86 22.13 7.30
N GLU A 385 -31.94 23.47 7.25
CA GLU A 385 -32.29 24.22 6.04
C GLU A 385 -31.26 23.99 4.91
N SER A 386 -29.97 23.97 5.25
CA SER A 386 -28.90 23.63 4.31
C SER A 386 -29.04 22.21 3.76
N LEU A 387 -29.28 21.23 4.64
CA LEU A 387 -29.49 19.84 4.25
C LEU A 387 -30.73 19.67 3.37
N LEU A 388 -31.82 20.39 3.66
CA LEU A 388 -33.01 20.42 2.83
C LEU A 388 -32.67 20.94 1.42
N SER A 389 -31.97 22.07 1.32
CA SER A 389 -31.55 22.64 0.03
C SER A 389 -30.65 21.68 -0.77
N GLU A 390 -29.74 20.97 -0.11
CA GLU A 390 -28.92 19.93 -0.74
C GLU A 390 -29.77 18.77 -1.28
N TYR A 391 -30.72 18.26 -0.49
CA TYR A 391 -31.61 17.20 -0.94
C TYR A 391 -32.54 17.64 -2.07
N GLU A 392 -33.06 18.87 -2.03
CA GLU A 392 -33.84 19.44 -3.13
C GLU A 392 -33.03 19.57 -4.41
N LYS A 393 -31.75 19.98 -4.32
CA LYS A 393 -30.83 19.98 -5.48
C LYS A 393 -30.61 18.56 -6.01
N ILE A 394 -30.36 17.59 -5.14
CA ILE A 394 -30.14 16.18 -5.52
C ILE A 394 -31.40 15.58 -6.19
N LEU A 395 -32.59 15.85 -5.63
CA LEU A 395 -33.87 15.39 -6.19
C LEU A 395 -34.22 16.12 -7.49
N GLY A 396 -33.92 17.42 -7.60
CA GLY A 396 -34.04 18.20 -8.83
C GLY A 396 -33.13 17.68 -9.95
N ILE A 397 -31.89 17.29 -9.61
CA ILE A 397 -30.95 16.65 -10.55
C ILE A 397 -31.45 15.26 -10.95
N ARG A 398 -32.01 14.46 -10.03
CA ARG A 398 -32.60 13.16 -10.36
C ARG A 398 -33.81 13.28 -11.29
N ASN A 399 -34.69 14.26 -11.07
CA ASN A 399 -35.79 14.54 -11.99
C ASN A 399 -35.29 15.02 -13.36
N PHE A 400 -34.23 15.84 -13.40
CA PHE A 400 -33.58 16.24 -14.65
C PHE A 400 -33.00 15.03 -15.42
N TRP A 401 -32.34 14.09 -14.73
CA TRP A 401 -31.81 12.87 -15.35
C TRP A 401 -32.89 11.84 -15.72
N LEU A 402 -33.98 11.72 -14.95
CA LEU A 402 -35.14 10.89 -15.31
C LEU A 402 -35.86 11.44 -16.54
N ILE A 403 -36.07 12.75 -16.61
CA ILE A 403 -36.64 13.44 -17.78
C ILE A 403 -35.69 13.28 -19.00
N LYS A 404 -34.37 13.43 -18.82
CA LYS A 404 -33.39 13.17 -19.91
C LYS A 404 -33.39 11.71 -20.36
N CYS A 405 -33.53 10.75 -19.44
CA CYS A 405 -33.56 9.32 -19.74
C CYS A 405 -34.86 8.91 -20.46
N GLN A 406 -36.01 9.51 -20.12
CA GLN A 406 -37.26 9.35 -20.87
C GLN A 406 -37.17 9.98 -22.28
N ARG A 407 -36.59 11.18 -22.41
CA ARG A 407 -36.36 11.83 -23.72
C ARG A 407 -35.41 11.01 -24.62
N CYS A 408 -34.34 10.43 -24.05
CA CYS A 408 -33.44 9.53 -24.80
C CYS A 408 -34.07 8.18 -25.18
N LYS A 409 -35.11 7.73 -24.46
CA LYS A 409 -35.90 6.55 -24.86
C LYS A 409 -36.86 6.87 -26.01
N GLU A 410 -37.47 8.04 -26.02
CA GLU A 410 -38.34 8.49 -27.12
C GLU A 410 -37.56 8.81 -28.40
N GLU A 411 -36.37 9.39 -28.30
CA GLU A 411 -35.48 9.64 -29.46
C GLU A 411 -34.89 8.36 -30.07
N ASN A 412 -34.75 7.28 -29.30
CA ASN A 412 -34.33 5.96 -29.83
C ASN A 412 -35.47 5.14 -30.45
N LEU A 413 -36.74 5.50 -30.18
CA LEU A 413 -37.91 4.87 -30.81
C LEU A 413 -38.24 5.54 -32.16
N SER A 414 -37.98 6.85 -32.32
CA SER A 414 -38.19 7.55 -33.59
C SER A 414 -37.11 7.28 -34.65
N GLN A 415 -35.92 6.81 -34.27
CA GLN A 415 -34.85 6.38 -35.19
C GLN A 415 -34.92 4.89 -35.61
N ARG A 416 -36.00 4.17 -35.24
CA ARG A 416 -36.25 2.78 -35.68
C ARG A 416 -37.56 2.62 -36.47
N ILE A 417 -38.16 3.71 -36.96
CA ILE A 417 -39.36 3.70 -37.83
C ILE A 417 -39.15 4.50 -39.13
N ILE A 418 -37.93 4.58 -39.66
CA ILE A 418 -37.70 4.95 -41.07
C ILE A 418 -36.75 3.93 -41.70
#